data_AF-A0A2G9S9H2-F1
#
_entry.id   AF-A0A2G9S9H2-F1
#
_cell.length_a   1.000
_cell.length_b   1.000
_cell.length_c   1.000
_cell.angle_alpha   90.00
_cell.angle_beta   90.00
_cell.angle_gamma   90.00
#
_symmetry.space_group_name_H-M   'P 1'
#
loop_
_entity.id
_entity.type
_entity.pdbx_description
1 polymer ?
#
loop_
_entity_poly.entity_id
_entity_poly.type
_entity_poly.pdbx_seq_one_letter_code
_entity_poly.pdbx_strand_id
1 'polypeptide(L)'
;MANVRLEFKASAGDGDPQTRPILILGQLPNLQRLPWAEVRGKLQPRVTEEVWKGGLSSLTPNPTDSCPLYLNLATLAALPSRVSRHNSPSAAHFITRLIRNCLPPGANRCILMVCERSEVFASACAIARAFPLFTRRSSASRRADKKCVTVEFVLIGQNNGPMEFTTLKVV
;
A
#
# COMPACT_ATOMS: atom_id res chain seq x y z
N MET A 1 24.34 1.06 0.21
CA MET A 1 23.06 0.33 0.26
C MET A 1 21.92 1.32 0.31
N ALA A 2 20.79 1.02 -0.32
CA ALA A 2 19.62 1.86 -0.24
C ALA A 2 19.12 1.90 1.19
N ASN A 3 18.79 3.11 1.62
CA ASN A 3 18.56 3.41 3.02
C ASN A 3 17.10 3.13 3.43
N VAL A 4 16.54 2.02 2.93
CA VAL A 4 15.15 1.61 3.17
C VAL A 4 15.12 0.16 3.64
N ARG A 5 14.53 -0.08 4.81
CA ARG A 5 14.19 -1.40 5.35
C ARG A 5 12.71 -1.66 5.04
N LEU A 6 12.44 -2.70 4.27
CA LEU A 6 11.09 -3.15 3.94
C LEU A 6 10.71 -4.33 4.85
N GLU A 7 9.57 -4.24 5.53
CA GLU A 7 9.08 -5.28 6.43
C GLU A 7 7.65 -5.67 6.07
N PHE A 8 7.39 -6.96 5.86
CA PHE A 8 6.04 -7.49 5.70
C PHE A 8 5.52 -7.95 7.07
N LYS A 9 4.35 -7.44 7.49
CA LYS A 9 3.72 -7.76 8.77
C LYS A 9 2.26 -8.13 8.57
N ALA A 10 1.74 -9.00 9.44
CA ALA A 10 0.32 -9.35 9.46
C ALA A 10 -0.56 -8.16 9.86
N SER A 11 -0.05 -7.29 10.74
CA SER A 11 -0.66 -6.01 11.08
C SER A 11 0.43 -5.00 11.40
N ALA A 12 0.31 -3.79 10.86
CA ALA A 12 1.17 -2.66 11.19
C ALA A 12 0.72 -1.96 12.50
N GLY A 13 -0.41 -2.37 13.09
CA GLY A 13 -1.05 -1.70 14.22
C GLY A 13 -1.62 -0.32 13.85
N ASP A 14 -2.22 0.34 14.83
CA ASP A 14 -2.78 1.69 14.69
C ASP A 14 -1.68 2.75 14.54
N GLY A 15 -2.01 3.87 13.91
CA GLY A 15 -1.06 4.97 13.77
C GLY A 15 -1.63 6.21 13.09
N ASP A 16 -1.22 7.39 13.55
CA ASP A 16 -1.63 8.68 12.96
C ASP A 16 -0.86 8.90 11.63
N PRO A 17 -1.57 9.17 10.51
CA PRO A 17 -0.95 9.55 9.24
C PRO A 17 0.11 10.66 9.33
N GLN A 18 0.00 11.57 10.30
CA GLN A 18 0.99 12.62 10.52
C GLN A 18 2.36 12.07 10.93
N THR A 19 2.37 11.00 11.73
CA THR A 19 3.61 10.38 12.24
C THR A 19 4.08 9.21 11.38
N ARG A 20 3.12 8.44 10.84
CA ARG A 20 3.37 7.30 9.98
C ARG A 20 2.49 7.42 8.74
N PRO A 21 3.01 8.07 7.68
CA PRO A 21 2.26 8.22 6.45
C PRO A 21 1.88 6.87 5.85
N ILE A 22 0.69 6.81 5.26
CA ILE A 22 0.07 5.59 4.74
C ILE A 22 -0.31 5.73 3.28
N LEU A 23 -0.03 4.69 2.51
CA LEU A 23 -0.53 4.48 1.16
C LEU A 23 -1.40 3.23 1.14
N ILE A 24 -2.67 3.38 0.78
CA ILE A 24 -3.64 2.29 0.67
C ILE A 24 -3.82 1.98 -0.81
N LEU A 25 -3.54 0.74 -1.20
CA LEU A 25 -3.51 0.27 -2.59
C LEU A 25 -4.48 -0.90 -2.78
N GLY A 26 -5.17 -0.95 -3.90
CA GLY A 26 -5.98 -2.10 -4.27
C GLY A 26 -6.76 -1.85 -5.55
N GLN A 27 -7.40 -2.88 -6.10
CA GLN A 27 -8.39 -2.65 -7.15
C GLN A 27 -9.61 -1.94 -6.57
N LEU A 28 -10.24 -1.05 -7.33
CA LEU A 28 -11.39 -0.27 -6.84
C LEU A 28 -12.52 -1.14 -6.22
N PRO A 29 -12.93 -2.28 -6.82
CA PRO A 29 -13.95 -3.15 -6.22
C PRO A 29 -13.53 -3.73 -4.86
N ASN A 30 -12.24 -3.98 -4.67
CA ASN A 30 -11.70 -4.47 -3.41
C ASN A 30 -11.67 -3.34 -2.38
N LEU A 31 -11.18 -2.16 -2.75
CA LEU A 31 -11.18 -0.98 -1.88
C LEU A 31 -12.58 -0.59 -1.38
N GLN A 32 -13.61 -0.74 -2.22
CA GLN A 32 -15.01 -0.47 -1.85
C GLN A 32 -15.59 -1.50 -0.86
N ARG A 33 -15.06 -2.72 -0.84
CA ARG A 33 -15.48 -3.78 0.10
C ARG A 33 -14.77 -3.72 1.45
N LEU A 34 -13.71 -2.91 1.56
CA LEU A 34 -12.93 -2.77 2.78
C LEU A 34 -13.74 -2.06 3.87
N PRO A 35 -14.04 -2.71 5.00
CA PRO A 35 -14.81 -2.07 6.06
C PRO A 35 -14.01 -0.97 6.76
N TRP A 36 -14.67 0.15 7.07
CA TRP A 36 -14.04 1.28 7.77
C TRP A 36 -13.40 0.85 9.11
N ALA A 37 -13.99 -0.13 9.80
CA ALA A 37 -13.49 -0.64 11.07
C ALA A 37 -12.03 -1.17 11.00
N GLU A 38 -11.59 -1.69 9.85
CA GLU A 38 -10.23 -2.22 9.67
C GLU A 38 -9.19 -1.13 9.39
N VAL A 39 -9.62 0.02 8.87
CA VAL A 39 -8.73 1.09 8.43
C VAL A 39 -8.70 2.26 9.40
N ARG A 40 -9.80 2.49 10.16
CA ARG A 40 -9.96 3.67 11.03
C ARG A 40 -8.81 3.87 12.01
N GLY A 41 -8.25 2.80 12.58
CA GLY A 41 -7.13 2.89 13.54
C GLY A 41 -5.83 3.44 12.93
N LYS A 42 -5.69 3.40 11.60
CA LYS A 42 -4.54 3.93 10.85
C LYS A 42 -4.78 5.32 10.24
N LEU A 43 -5.98 5.86 10.41
CA LEU A 43 -6.46 7.05 9.70
C LEU A 43 -7.01 8.10 10.66
N GLN A 44 -7.65 7.68 11.74
CA GLN A 44 -8.14 8.57 12.78
C GLN A 44 -6.98 9.16 13.60
N PRO A 45 -7.14 10.38 14.12
CA PRO A 45 -8.32 11.26 13.99
C PRO A 45 -8.34 12.11 12.70
N ARG A 46 -7.33 11.99 11.83
CA ARG A 46 -7.11 12.92 10.71
C ARG A 46 -8.09 12.76 9.55
N VAL A 47 -8.50 11.53 9.30
CA VAL A 47 -9.45 11.19 8.25
C VAL A 47 -10.70 10.61 8.90
N THR A 48 -11.85 11.22 8.63
CA THR A 48 -13.15 10.73 9.08
C THR A 48 -13.72 9.69 8.12
N GLU A 49 -14.76 9.00 8.55
CA GLU A 49 -15.46 8.03 7.69
C GLU A 49 -16.09 8.72 6.46
N GLU A 50 -16.55 9.96 6.58
CA GLU A 50 -17.09 10.69 5.42
C GLU A 50 -16.00 10.98 4.38
N VAL A 51 -14.82 11.43 4.83
CA VAL A 51 -13.68 11.70 3.93
C VAL A 51 -13.20 10.40 3.28
N TRP A 52 -13.17 9.30 4.01
CA TRP A 52 -12.87 7.97 3.46
C TRP A 52 -13.85 7.57 2.35
N LYS A 53 -15.17 7.66 2.62
CA LYS A 53 -16.20 7.33 1.63
C LYS A 53 -16.15 8.25 0.41
N GLY A 54 -15.92 9.56 0.62
CA GLY A 54 -15.74 10.54 -0.46
C GLY A 54 -14.49 10.27 -1.29
N GLY A 55 -13.39 9.85 -0.67
CA GLY A 55 -12.18 9.44 -1.37
C GLY A 55 -12.42 8.20 -2.24
N LEU A 56 -13.10 7.18 -1.70
CA LEU A 56 -13.45 5.97 -2.46
C LEU A 56 -14.36 6.26 -3.65
N SER A 57 -15.35 7.14 -3.50
CA SER A 57 -16.26 7.50 -4.59
C SER A 57 -15.63 8.40 -5.65
N SER A 58 -14.57 9.13 -5.29
CA SER A 58 -13.83 9.98 -6.24
C SER A 58 -12.95 9.20 -7.22
N LEU A 59 -12.56 7.96 -6.88
CA LEU A 59 -11.61 7.18 -7.67
C LEU A 59 -12.23 6.65 -8.97
N THR A 60 -11.59 6.96 -10.10
CA THR A 60 -11.99 6.53 -11.44
C THR A 60 -10.78 5.96 -12.21
N PRO A 61 -10.29 4.75 -11.84
CA PRO A 61 -9.04 4.21 -12.39
C PRO A 61 -9.11 3.96 -13.90
N ASN A 62 -8.31 4.70 -14.66
CA ASN A 62 -8.06 4.46 -16.10
C ASN A 62 -6.64 4.93 -16.52
N PRO A 63 -5.60 4.08 -16.44
CA PRO A 63 -5.58 2.74 -15.87
C PRO A 63 -5.49 2.75 -14.33
N THR A 64 -4.91 3.78 -13.73
CA THR A 64 -4.76 3.91 -12.28
C THR A 64 -5.22 5.30 -11.85
N ASP A 65 -5.64 5.43 -10.60
CA ASP A 65 -6.02 6.72 -10.03
C ASP A 65 -5.60 6.80 -8.55
N SER A 66 -5.47 8.01 -8.01
CA SER A 66 -5.12 8.22 -6.60
C SER A 66 -5.78 9.45 -6.01
N CYS A 67 -6.28 9.31 -4.79
CA CYS A 67 -6.95 10.37 -4.04
C CYS A 67 -6.23 10.58 -2.70
N PRO A 68 -5.64 11.77 -2.45
CA PRO A 68 -5.07 12.11 -1.15
C PRO A 68 -6.20 12.41 -0.15
N LEU A 69 -6.17 11.73 0.99
CA LEU A 69 -7.16 11.88 2.06
C LEU A 69 -6.75 12.92 3.11
N TYR A 70 -5.45 13.07 3.33
CA TYR A 70 -4.91 14.02 4.32
C TYR A 70 -3.52 14.48 3.92
N LEU A 71 -3.39 15.71 3.40
CA LEU A 71 -2.12 16.41 3.13
C LEU A 71 -1.03 15.58 2.42
N ASN A 72 -1.42 14.64 1.55
CA ASN A 72 -0.52 13.65 0.95
C ASN A 72 0.25 12.78 1.97
N LEU A 73 -0.21 12.66 3.21
CA LEU A 73 0.30 11.75 4.25
C LEU A 73 -0.59 10.52 4.40
N ALA A 74 -1.86 10.60 4.03
CA ALA A 74 -2.72 9.46 3.77
C ALA A 74 -3.21 9.52 2.33
N THR A 75 -2.94 8.50 1.53
CA THR A 75 -3.33 8.44 0.12
C THR A 75 -3.99 7.11 -0.21
N LEU A 76 -5.12 7.16 -0.90
CA LEU A 76 -5.74 6.02 -1.56
C LEU A 76 -5.27 5.96 -3.01
N ALA A 77 -4.93 4.77 -3.52
CA ALA A 77 -4.73 4.59 -4.95
C ALA A 77 -5.38 3.30 -5.47
N ALA A 78 -6.06 3.43 -6.60
CA ALA A 78 -6.79 2.38 -7.27
C ALA A 78 -5.99 1.79 -8.43
N LEU A 79 -5.95 0.46 -8.46
CA LEU A 79 -5.50 -0.35 -9.59
C LEU A 79 -6.66 -0.59 -10.57
N PRO A 80 -6.38 -0.84 -11.87
CA PRO A 80 -7.42 -1.22 -12.81
C PRO A 80 -7.99 -2.59 -12.46
N SER A 81 -9.30 -2.72 -12.57
CA SER A 81 -10.02 -3.99 -12.38
C SER A 81 -10.02 -4.88 -13.62
N ARG A 82 -9.72 -4.32 -14.79
CA ARG A 82 -9.62 -5.05 -16.06
C ARG A 82 -8.25 -4.84 -16.67
N VAL A 83 -7.60 -5.94 -17.01
CA VAL A 83 -6.32 -5.96 -17.70
C VAL A 83 -6.45 -6.79 -18.98
N SER A 84 -5.54 -6.59 -19.93
CA SER A 84 -5.51 -7.41 -21.15
C SER A 84 -5.18 -8.87 -20.82
N ARG A 85 -5.59 -9.79 -21.70
CA ARG A 85 -5.35 -11.24 -21.58
C ARG A 85 -3.88 -11.66 -21.39
N HIS A 86 -2.93 -10.80 -21.76
CA HIS A 86 -1.49 -11.06 -21.64
C HIS A 86 -0.89 -10.54 -20.33
N ASN A 87 -1.67 -9.78 -19.55
CA ASN A 87 -1.24 -9.21 -18.28
C ASN A 87 -1.71 -10.06 -17.10
N SER A 88 -0.94 -10.02 -16.02
CA SER A 88 -1.34 -10.62 -14.74
C SER A 88 -2.63 -9.98 -14.22
N PRO A 89 -3.65 -10.77 -13.82
CA PRO A 89 -4.92 -10.26 -13.30
C PRO A 89 -4.75 -9.37 -12.06
N SER A 90 -3.69 -9.60 -11.26
CA SER A 90 -3.34 -8.76 -10.10
C SER A 90 -2.97 -7.31 -10.42
N ALA A 91 -2.82 -6.95 -11.71
CA ALA A 91 -2.39 -5.62 -12.16
C ALA A 91 -1.08 -5.13 -11.51
N ALA A 92 -0.25 -6.06 -11.01
CA ALA A 92 0.92 -5.75 -10.17
C ALA A 92 1.98 -4.87 -10.84
N HIS A 93 2.00 -4.81 -12.18
CA HIS A 93 2.89 -3.95 -12.95
C HIS A 93 2.64 -2.45 -12.71
N PHE A 94 1.44 -2.05 -12.26
CA PHE A 94 1.13 -0.67 -11.90
C PHE A 94 1.60 -0.29 -10.49
N ILE A 95 1.72 -1.26 -9.57
CA ILE A 95 2.00 -1.03 -8.15
C ILE A 95 3.31 -0.28 -7.94
N THR A 96 4.39 -0.69 -8.63
CA THR A 96 5.69 -0.03 -8.46
C THR A 96 5.66 1.45 -8.84
N ARG A 97 4.89 1.82 -9.88
CA ARG A 97 4.72 3.22 -10.29
C ARG A 97 3.89 4.00 -9.26
N LEU A 98 2.78 3.42 -8.80
CA LEU A 98 1.94 4.05 -7.77
C LEU A 98 2.71 4.29 -6.47
N ILE A 99 3.50 3.33 -5.99
CA ILE A 99 4.33 3.52 -4.80
C ILE A 99 5.32 4.67 -4.98
N ARG A 100 5.96 4.77 -6.14
CA ARG A 100 6.93 5.84 -6.41
C ARG A 100 6.29 7.22 -6.47
N ASN A 101 5.04 7.31 -6.91
CA ASN A 101 4.33 8.57 -7.11
C ASN A 101 3.51 9.01 -5.88
N CYS A 102 2.92 8.05 -5.18
CA CYS A 102 1.89 8.30 -4.17
C CYS A 102 2.35 7.94 -2.75
N LEU A 103 3.46 7.20 -2.56
CA LEU A 103 3.95 6.92 -1.21
C LEU A 103 4.54 8.19 -0.61
N PRO A 104 4.00 8.68 0.52
CA PRO A 104 4.46 9.92 1.09
C PRO A 104 5.94 9.84 1.54
N PRO A 105 6.65 10.97 1.58
CA PRO A 105 7.95 11.01 2.22
C PRO A 105 7.81 10.77 3.74
N GLY A 106 8.83 10.17 4.35
CA GLY A 106 8.83 9.90 5.79
C GLY A 106 9.92 8.90 6.18
N ALA A 107 10.24 8.86 7.47
CA ALA A 107 11.17 7.87 8.03
C ALA A 107 10.47 6.54 8.29
N ASN A 108 9.25 6.55 8.83
CA ASN A 108 8.44 5.36 9.09
C ASN A 108 7.14 5.45 8.29
N ARG A 109 6.88 4.49 7.40
CA ARG A 109 5.76 4.55 6.45
C ARG A 109 5.02 3.21 6.40
N CYS A 110 3.76 3.25 6.02
CA CYS A 110 2.91 2.07 5.88
C CYS A 110 2.35 1.96 4.46
N ILE A 111 2.38 0.75 3.90
CA ILE A 111 1.65 0.38 2.69
C ILE A 111 0.59 -0.65 3.10
N LEU A 112 -0.67 -0.35 2.86
CA LEU A 112 -1.79 -1.28 3.06
C LEU A 112 -2.25 -1.77 1.70
N MET A 113 -1.96 -3.04 1.38
CA MET A 113 -2.34 -3.67 0.12
C MET A 113 -3.63 -4.47 0.31
N VAL A 114 -4.68 -4.08 -0.42
CA VAL A 114 -6.02 -4.63 -0.36
C VAL A 114 -6.25 -5.45 -1.63
N CYS A 115 -6.27 -6.78 -1.50
CA CYS A 115 -6.32 -7.69 -2.64
C CYS A 115 -6.87 -9.07 -2.28
N GLU A 116 -7.12 -9.90 -3.29
CA GLU A 116 -7.45 -11.30 -3.06
C GLU A 116 -6.20 -12.13 -2.74
N ARG A 117 -6.38 -13.30 -2.11
CA ARG A 117 -5.26 -14.18 -1.71
C ARG A 117 -4.37 -14.57 -2.90
N SER A 118 -4.97 -14.80 -4.07
CA SER A 118 -4.28 -15.16 -5.32
C SER A 118 -3.32 -14.07 -5.83
N GLU A 119 -3.55 -12.81 -5.43
CA GLU A 119 -2.81 -11.64 -5.93
C GLU A 119 -1.65 -11.23 -5.00
N VAL A 120 -1.60 -11.77 -3.78
CA VAL A 120 -0.66 -11.38 -2.72
C VAL A 120 0.78 -11.50 -3.18
N PHE A 121 1.16 -12.64 -3.73
CA PHE A 121 2.55 -12.92 -4.11
C PHE A 121 3.04 -11.94 -5.19
N ALA A 122 2.29 -11.79 -6.27
CA ALA A 122 2.62 -10.86 -7.35
C ALA A 122 2.71 -9.40 -6.85
N SER A 123 1.79 -9.02 -5.97
CA SER A 123 1.74 -7.69 -5.36
C SER A 123 2.93 -7.45 -4.44
N ALA A 124 3.28 -8.41 -3.58
CA ALA A 124 4.45 -8.35 -2.70
C ALA A 124 5.76 -8.19 -3.50
N CYS A 125 5.92 -8.95 -4.59
CA CYS A 125 7.08 -8.81 -5.49
C CYS A 125 7.13 -7.43 -6.15
N ALA A 126 5.99 -6.85 -6.54
CA ALA A 126 5.94 -5.50 -7.11
C ALA A 126 6.25 -4.40 -6.09
N ILE A 127 5.78 -4.56 -4.85
CA ILE A 127 6.09 -3.67 -3.72
C ILE A 127 7.60 -3.73 -3.41
N ALA A 128 8.18 -4.93 -3.31
CA ALA A 128 9.60 -5.10 -3.05
C ALA A 128 10.48 -4.42 -4.11
N ARG A 129 10.13 -4.57 -5.40
CA ARG A 129 10.83 -3.92 -6.52
C ARG A 129 10.76 -2.39 -6.51
N ALA A 130 9.83 -1.79 -5.76
CA ALA A 130 9.79 -0.34 -5.57
C ALA A 130 10.93 0.19 -4.69
N PHE A 131 11.61 -0.68 -3.93
CA PHE A 131 12.67 -0.34 -2.98
C PHE A 131 14.00 -1.05 -3.32
N PRO A 132 14.70 -0.64 -4.40
CA PRO A 132 15.94 -1.28 -4.80
C PRO A 132 17.03 -1.12 -3.72
N LEU A 133 17.78 -2.17 -3.43
CA LEU A 133 18.84 -2.17 -2.39
C LEU A 133 20.14 -1.47 -2.82
N PHE A 134 20.36 -1.29 -4.12
CA PHE A 134 21.59 -0.69 -4.65
C PHE A 134 21.35 0.75 -5.09
N THR A 135 22.29 1.63 -4.73
CA THR A 135 22.33 3.02 -5.22
C THR A 135 23.76 3.55 -5.11
N ARG A 136 24.21 4.27 -6.14
CA ARG A 136 25.49 5.01 -6.16
C ARG A 136 25.32 6.51 -5.92
N ARG A 137 24.11 6.98 -5.59
CA ARG A 137 23.88 8.42 -5.35
C ARG A 137 24.58 8.83 -4.06
N SER A 138 25.47 9.81 -4.14
CA SER A 138 26.28 10.30 -3.00
C SER A 138 25.45 10.92 -1.87
N SER A 139 24.19 11.31 -2.11
CA SER A 139 23.26 11.78 -1.08
C SER A 139 22.55 10.65 -0.32
N ALA A 140 22.50 9.44 -0.89
CA ALA A 140 21.82 8.30 -0.29
C ALA A 140 22.69 7.60 0.77
N SER A 141 24.02 7.60 0.60
CA SER A 141 24.99 7.04 1.56
C SER A 141 25.17 7.91 2.81
N ARG A 142 24.87 9.22 2.73
CA ARG A 142 25.08 10.20 3.81
C ARG A 142 23.98 10.22 4.88
N ARG A 143 22.84 9.56 4.64
CA ARG A 143 21.74 9.53 5.62
C ARG A 143 21.97 8.38 6.60
N ALA A 144 22.16 8.70 7.88
CA ALA A 144 22.34 7.71 8.94
C ALA A 144 21.06 6.91 9.24
N ASP A 145 19.89 7.55 9.13
CA ASP A 145 18.62 6.91 9.49
C ASP A 145 18.06 6.02 8.38
N LYS A 146 17.90 4.73 8.70
CA LYS A 146 17.19 3.78 7.85
C LYS A 146 15.71 4.10 7.83
N LYS A 147 15.18 4.40 6.65
CA LYS A 147 13.73 4.56 6.46
C LYS A 147 13.07 3.19 6.55
N CYS A 148 12.06 3.04 7.38
CA CYS A 148 11.27 1.83 7.47
C CYS A 148 10.00 1.95 6.61
N VAL A 149 9.68 0.90 5.87
CA VAL A 149 8.39 0.73 5.18
C VAL A 149 7.79 -0.57 5.66
N THR A 150 6.68 -0.48 6.39
CA THR A 150 5.89 -1.64 6.76
C THR A 150 4.85 -1.90 5.67
N VAL A 151 4.71 -3.15 5.25
CA VAL A 151 3.71 -3.60 4.28
C VAL A 151 2.76 -4.54 5.01
N GLU A 152 1.47 -4.24 4.91
CA GLU A 152 0.38 -5.02 5.46
C GLU A 152 -0.56 -5.41 4.32
N PHE A 153 -1.07 -6.64 4.37
CA PHE A 153 -2.06 -7.14 3.42
C PHE A 153 -3.41 -7.32 4.09
N VAL A 154 -4.44 -6.78 3.46
CA VAL A 154 -5.84 -7.03 3.81
C VAL A 154 -6.46 -7.86 2.70
N LEU A 155 -7.00 -9.01 3.08
CA LEU A 155 -7.59 -9.96 2.15
C LEU A 155 -9.08 -9.71 2.00
N ILE A 156 -9.55 -9.73 0.76
CA ILE A 156 -10.96 -9.62 0.40
C ILE A 156 -11.36 -10.88 -0.38
N GLY A 157 -12.50 -11.49 -0.03
CA GLY A 157 -13.08 -12.66 -0.71
C GLY A 157 -13.22 -13.90 0.18
N GLN A 158 -13.22 -15.09 -0.44
CA GLN A 158 -13.26 -16.36 0.29
C GLN A 158 -11.92 -16.56 1.04
N ASN A 159 -11.97 -16.70 2.37
CA ASN A 159 -10.84 -16.67 3.32
C ASN A 159 -10.40 -15.25 3.80
N ASN A 160 -11.38 -14.43 4.20
CA ASN A 160 -11.25 -13.08 4.79
C ASN A 160 -10.52 -13.00 6.17
N GLY A 161 -9.73 -14.01 6.55
CA GLY A 161 -8.98 -13.98 7.81
C GLY A 161 -7.73 -13.10 7.72
N PRO A 162 -7.24 -12.53 8.84
CA PRO A 162 -5.94 -11.87 8.87
C PRO A 162 -4.85 -12.83 8.37
N MET A 163 -3.97 -12.32 7.51
CA MET A 163 -2.97 -13.17 6.87
C MET A 163 -1.94 -13.65 7.91
N GLU A 164 -1.87 -14.95 8.16
CA GLU A 164 -0.82 -15.52 9.03
C GLU A 164 0.57 -15.27 8.44
N PHE A 165 1.52 -14.90 9.31
CA PHE A 165 2.90 -14.62 8.94
C PHE A 165 3.59 -15.78 8.20
N THR A 166 3.16 -17.02 8.45
CA THR A 166 3.62 -18.23 7.78
C THR A 166 3.39 -18.19 6.27
N THR A 167 2.31 -17.56 5.78
CA THR A 167 2.06 -17.45 4.32
C THR A 167 2.97 -16.43 3.63
N LEU A 168 3.59 -15.53 4.39
CA LEU A 168 4.51 -14.49 3.87
C LEU A 168 5.97 -14.95 3.83
N LYS A 169 6.29 -16.14 4.36
CA LYS A 169 7.61 -16.76 4.24
C LYS A 169 7.70 -17.48 2.90
N VAL A 170 8.48 -16.92 1.97
CA VAL A 170 8.98 -17.68 0.82
C VAL A 170 10.10 -18.58 1.34
N VAL A 171 9.95 -19.91 1.19
CA VAL A 171 11.00 -20.90 1.45
C VAL A 171 12.06 -20.80 0.37
#